data_AF-A0A5N5Z790-F1
#
_entry.id   AF-A0A5N5Z790-F1
#
_cell.length_a   1.000
_cell.length_b   1.000
_cell.length_c   1.000
_cell.angle_alpha   90.00
_cell.angle_beta   90.00
_cell.angle_gamma   90.00
#
_symmetry.space_group_name_H-M   'P 1'
#
loop_
_entity.id
_entity.type
_entity.pdbx_description
1 polymer ?
#
loop_
_entity_poly.entity_id
_entity_poly.type
_entity_poly.pdbx_seq_one_letter_code
_entity_poly.pdbx_strand_id
1 'polypeptide(L)'
;MYSLKYALLLFCFCSISFSLAQEEKIIPAKKVDITSFIKDTQIMSKDNEAFKMVWWIPKEYWKFSIEDSSLADSESEYIDEMIASFGEFTLVCVINTEMGMFGNLKKKSSTVRIKDQKGTIYEPLDDSLIPDDFKGTLTLMKPMIAQMLGQFGEQLEFHVFSKKAKDGTLICNPLSKGKFTILLNEEEFNFMLPLASMVEKKVCPEDQKLYNGTWNFCPIHGKKLKLQTK
;
A
#
# COMPACT_ATOMS: atom_id res chain seq x y z
N MET A 1 7.08 67.78 -1.02
CA MET A 1 6.49 67.14 -2.22
C MET A 1 7.34 65.94 -2.68
N TYR A 2 7.53 64.91 -1.83
CA TYR A 2 8.30 63.68 -2.16
C TYR A 2 7.87 62.41 -1.38
N SER A 3 6.71 62.37 -0.70
CA SER A 3 6.31 61.17 0.07
C SER A 3 5.27 60.27 -0.61
N LEU A 4 4.81 60.61 -1.83
CA LEU A 4 3.70 59.88 -2.47
C LEU A 4 4.13 58.91 -3.59
N LYS A 5 5.43 58.79 -3.87
CA LYS A 5 5.94 57.92 -4.96
C LYS A 5 6.45 56.55 -4.51
N TYR A 6 6.60 56.32 -3.21
CA TYR A 6 7.06 55.03 -2.67
C TYR A 6 5.94 54.13 -2.13
N ALA A 7 4.72 54.66 -1.98
CA ALA A 7 3.58 53.87 -1.52
C ALA A 7 3.04 52.88 -2.57
N LEU A 8 3.37 53.08 -3.85
CA LEU A 8 2.90 52.23 -4.96
C LEU A 8 3.88 51.11 -5.36
N LEU A 9 5.09 51.10 -4.80
CA LEU A 9 6.13 50.11 -5.12
C LEU A 9 6.20 48.94 -4.11
N LEU A 10 5.47 49.02 -3.00
CA LEU A 10 5.29 47.93 -2.03
C LEU A 10 4.05 47.05 -2.31
N PHE A 11 3.33 47.33 -3.39
CA PHE A 11 2.17 46.54 -3.85
C PHE A 11 2.51 45.70 -5.09
N CYS A 12 3.79 45.34 -5.27
CA CYS A 12 4.20 44.36 -6.27
C CYS A 12 4.26 42.97 -5.64
N PHE A 13 3.15 42.25 -5.82
CA PHE A 13 3.18 40.82 -6.13
C PHE A 13 3.80 39.90 -5.06
N CYS A 14 3.22 39.91 -3.86
CA CYS A 14 2.91 38.64 -3.20
C CYS A 14 1.79 37.94 -3.98
N SER A 15 2.06 37.56 -5.24
CA SER A 15 1.28 36.51 -5.89
C SER A 15 1.65 35.23 -5.18
N ILE A 16 0.96 34.98 -4.06
CA ILE A 16 0.85 33.68 -3.44
C ILE A 16 0.38 32.78 -4.58
N SER A 17 1.32 32.07 -5.18
CA SER A 17 1.02 30.96 -6.05
C SER A 17 0.37 29.94 -5.12
N PHE A 18 -0.94 30.05 -4.94
CA PHE A 18 -1.77 28.97 -4.47
C PHE A 18 -1.59 27.87 -5.50
N SER A 19 -0.54 27.07 -5.33
CA SER A 19 -0.46 25.75 -5.89
C SER A 19 -1.62 25.02 -5.25
N LEU A 20 -2.78 25.07 -5.92
CA LEU A 20 -3.88 24.16 -5.65
C LEU A 20 -3.31 22.77 -5.95
N ALA A 21 -2.73 22.18 -4.91
CA ALA A 21 -2.42 20.78 -4.85
C ALA A 21 -3.77 20.08 -4.99
N GLN A 22 -3.99 19.48 -6.16
CA GLN A 22 -5.20 18.74 -6.40
C GLN A 22 -5.19 17.55 -5.45
N GLU A 23 -6.12 17.53 -4.50
CA GLU A 23 -6.28 16.44 -3.55
C GLU A 23 -6.67 15.17 -4.30
N GLU A 24 -6.11 14.02 -3.92
CA GLU A 24 -6.50 12.75 -4.52
C GLU A 24 -7.95 12.44 -4.14
N LYS A 25 -8.76 12.07 -5.14
CA LYS A 25 -10.14 11.65 -4.89
C LYS A 25 -10.16 10.13 -4.65
N ILE A 26 -10.38 9.73 -3.40
CA ILE A 26 -10.46 8.32 -3.01
C ILE A 26 -11.70 7.67 -3.65
N ILE A 27 -11.55 6.48 -4.22
CA ILE A 27 -12.69 5.73 -4.77
C ILE A 27 -13.37 4.90 -3.66
N PRO A 28 -14.71 4.71 -3.73
CA PRO A 28 -15.41 3.81 -2.80
C PRO A 28 -14.89 2.37 -2.92
N ALA A 29 -14.91 1.63 -1.80
CA ALA A 29 -14.49 0.23 -1.71
C ALA A 29 -15.04 -0.66 -2.84
N LYS A 30 -16.35 -0.61 -3.08
CA LYS A 30 -17.06 -1.37 -4.14
C LYS A 30 -16.59 -1.09 -5.57
N LYS A 31 -15.74 -0.08 -5.79
CA LYS A 31 -15.18 0.28 -7.10
C LYS A 31 -13.69 -0.03 -7.21
N VAL A 32 -13.06 -0.53 -6.15
CA VAL A 32 -11.65 -0.93 -6.16
C VAL A 32 -11.54 -2.26 -6.89
N ASP A 33 -10.73 -2.28 -7.94
CA ASP A 33 -10.34 -3.51 -8.62
C ASP A 33 -9.31 -4.26 -7.77
N ILE A 34 -9.69 -5.42 -7.22
CA ILE A 34 -8.83 -6.17 -6.30
C ILE A 34 -7.51 -6.62 -6.95
N THR A 35 -7.52 -6.92 -8.24
CA THR A 35 -6.30 -7.32 -8.96
C THR A 35 -5.29 -6.17 -8.98
N SER A 36 -5.75 -4.95 -9.22
CA SER A 36 -4.94 -3.73 -9.18
C SER A 36 -4.48 -3.43 -7.76
N PHE A 37 -5.32 -3.69 -6.75
CA PHE A 37 -4.96 -3.54 -5.34
C PHE A 37 -3.85 -4.50 -4.89
N ILE A 38 -3.94 -5.77 -5.29
CA ILE A 38 -2.87 -6.76 -5.02
C ILE A 38 -1.57 -6.30 -5.67
N LYS A 39 -1.61 -5.83 -6.93
CA LYS A 39 -0.42 -5.31 -7.63
C LYS A 39 0.24 -4.12 -6.92
N ASP A 40 -0.56 -3.24 -6.30
CA ASP A 40 -0.03 -2.10 -5.56
C ASP A 40 0.58 -2.49 -4.20
N THR A 41 0.16 -3.62 -3.64
CA THR A 41 0.53 -4.07 -2.30
C THR A 41 1.52 -5.23 -2.29
N GLN A 42 1.86 -5.77 -3.46
CA GLN A 42 2.80 -6.86 -3.66
C GLN A 42 3.97 -6.41 -4.54
N ILE A 43 5.19 -6.63 -4.06
CA ILE A 43 6.43 -6.36 -4.81
C ILE A 43 7.22 -7.66 -4.90
N MET A 44 7.61 -8.02 -6.12
CA MET A 44 8.46 -9.18 -6.39
C MET A 44 9.82 -8.71 -6.91
N SER A 45 10.89 -9.32 -6.43
CA SER A 45 12.26 -9.13 -6.89
C SER A 45 12.81 -10.50 -7.29
N LYS A 46 13.37 -10.59 -8.49
CA LYS A 46 14.02 -11.80 -8.99
C LYS A 46 15.37 -11.43 -9.55
N ASP A 47 16.43 -11.94 -8.93
CA ASP A 47 17.80 -11.77 -9.39
C ASP A 47 18.47 -13.16 -9.49
N ASN A 48 18.75 -13.60 -10.72
CA ASN A 48 19.25 -14.93 -11.01
C ASN A 48 18.38 -16.03 -10.37
N GLU A 49 18.95 -16.75 -9.39
CA GLU A 49 18.30 -17.81 -8.62
C GLU A 49 17.53 -17.27 -7.41
N ALA A 50 17.80 -16.03 -6.96
CA ALA A 50 17.11 -15.45 -5.82
C ALA A 50 15.73 -14.93 -6.23
N PHE A 51 14.69 -15.43 -5.56
CA PHE A 51 13.33 -14.94 -5.66
C PHE A 51 12.87 -14.42 -4.30
N LYS A 52 12.43 -13.16 -4.30
CA LYS A 52 11.89 -12.49 -3.14
C LYS A 52 10.51 -11.93 -3.47
N MET A 53 9.59 -12.08 -2.54
CA MET A 53 8.30 -11.41 -2.58
C MET A 53 8.06 -10.76 -1.24
N VAL A 54 7.57 -9.53 -1.27
CA VAL A 54 6.98 -8.88 -0.12
C VAL A 54 5.55 -8.53 -0.50
N TRP A 55 4.60 -8.98 0.31
CA TRP A 55 3.19 -8.64 0.20
C TRP A 55 2.73 -8.01 1.50
N TRP A 56 2.48 -6.71 1.46
CA TRP A 56 1.78 -6.00 2.52
C TRP A 56 0.29 -6.27 2.40
N ILE A 57 -0.35 -6.82 3.43
CA ILE A 57 -1.77 -7.15 3.41
C ILE A 57 -2.49 -6.19 4.36
N PRO A 58 -2.90 -5.00 3.88
CA PRO A 58 -3.67 -4.06 4.69
C PRO A 58 -5.08 -4.59 4.94
N LYS A 59 -5.75 -4.08 5.99
CA LYS A 59 -7.13 -4.51 6.34
C LYS A 59 -8.11 -4.36 5.17
N GLU A 60 -7.88 -3.38 4.29
CA GLU A 60 -8.69 -3.09 3.10
C GLU A 60 -8.71 -4.28 2.13
N TYR A 61 -7.63 -5.07 2.06
CA TYR A 61 -7.58 -6.29 1.24
C TYR A 61 -8.74 -7.22 1.56
N TRP A 62 -8.99 -7.47 2.85
CA TRP A 62 -10.02 -8.41 3.29
C TRP A 62 -11.40 -7.95 2.86
N LYS A 63 -11.68 -6.66 3.02
CA LYS A 63 -12.93 -6.06 2.56
C LYS A 63 -13.10 -6.24 1.05
N PHE A 64 -12.08 -5.93 0.25
CA PHE A 64 -12.16 -6.05 -1.20
C PHE A 64 -12.27 -7.51 -1.66
N SER A 65 -11.57 -8.43 -0.99
CA SER A 65 -11.62 -9.87 -1.31
C SER A 65 -12.99 -10.49 -1.07
N ILE A 66 -13.69 -10.03 -0.04
CA ILE A 66 -15.04 -10.50 0.26
C ILE A 66 -16.04 -9.89 -0.71
N GLU A 67 -15.94 -8.58 -0.97
CA GLU A 67 -16.80 -7.86 -1.92
C GLU A 67 -16.69 -8.41 -3.36
N ASP A 68 -15.52 -8.92 -3.76
CA ASP A 68 -15.28 -9.55 -5.07
C ASP A 68 -15.71 -11.03 -5.12
N SER A 69 -15.99 -11.64 -3.97
CA SER A 69 -16.36 -13.06 -3.86
C SER A 69 -17.88 -13.28 -3.87
N SER A 70 -18.31 -14.52 -4.09
CA SER A 70 -19.72 -14.92 -3.94
C SER A 70 -20.25 -14.81 -2.51
N LEU A 71 -19.39 -14.49 -1.53
CA LEU A 71 -19.77 -14.26 -0.13
C LEU A 71 -20.23 -12.82 0.12
N ALA A 72 -20.14 -11.92 -0.88
CA ALA A 72 -20.58 -10.54 -0.75
C ALA A 72 -22.07 -10.40 -0.40
N ASP A 73 -22.90 -11.36 -0.82
CA ASP A 73 -24.35 -11.41 -0.52
C ASP A 73 -24.65 -12.06 0.84
N SER A 74 -23.66 -12.71 1.46
CA SER A 74 -23.76 -13.21 2.84
C SER A 74 -23.28 -12.13 3.81
N GLU A 75 -24.17 -11.19 4.16
CA GLU A 75 -23.97 -10.26 5.27
C GLU A 75 -23.95 -11.04 6.59
N SER A 76 -22.83 -11.68 6.91
CA SER A 76 -22.63 -12.31 8.22
C SER A 76 -21.84 -11.39 9.12
N GLU A 77 -22.36 -11.14 10.33
CA GLU A 77 -21.69 -10.44 11.44
C GLU A 77 -20.27 -11.00 11.69
N TYR A 78 -20.07 -12.29 11.41
CA TYR A 78 -18.79 -12.99 11.45
C TYR A 78 -17.71 -12.40 10.52
N ILE A 79 -18.08 -11.92 9.32
CA ILE A 79 -17.13 -11.31 8.39
C ILE A 79 -16.62 -9.98 8.94
N ASP A 80 -17.51 -9.16 9.50
CA ASP A 80 -17.14 -7.87 10.07
C ASP A 80 -16.27 -8.04 11.31
N GLU A 81 -16.58 -9.00 12.18
CA GLU A 81 -15.74 -9.37 13.32
C GLU A 81 -14.36 -9.86 12.88
N MET A 82 -14.30 -10.71 11.84
CA MET A 82 -13.03 -11.17 11.27
C MET A 82 -12.21 -9.99 10.75
N ILE A 83 -12.78 -9.08 9.94
CA ILE A 83 -12.08 -7.90 9.44
C ILE A 83 -11.65 -6.98 10.60
N ALA A 84 -12.50 -6.82 11.63
CA ALA A 84 -12.19 -6.03 12.80
C ALA A 84 -10.97 -6.57 13.57
N SER A 85 -10.78 -7.89 13.61
CA SER A 85 -9.59 -8.51 14.22
C SER A 85 -8.27 -8.10 13.52
N PHE A 86 -8.31 -7.87 12.19
CA PHE A 86 -7.19 -7.29 11.43
C PHE A 86 -7.03 -5.78 11.65
N GLY A 87 -7.99 -5.15 12.33
CA GLY A 87 -8.06 -3.70 12.52
C GLY A 87 -6.90 -3.11 13.30
N GLU A 88 -6.23 -3.88 14.17
CA GLU A 88 -5.12 -3.42 15.02
C GLU A 88 -3.73 -3.88 14.55
N PHE A 89 -3.67 -4.74 13.52
CA PHE A 89 -2.42 -5.30 13.02
C PHE A 89 -2.13 -4.90 11.58
N THR A 90 -0.85 -4.91 11.22
CA THR A 90 -0.38 -4.87 9.84
C THR A 90 0.24 -6.22 9.52
N LEU A 91 -0.29 -6.90 8.51
CA LEU A 91 0.22 -8.20 8.08
C LEU A 91 1.19 -7.99 6.91
N VAL A 92 2.37 -8.60 7.03
CA VAL A 92 3.33 -8.70 5.93
C VAL A 92 3.59 -10.17 5.67
N CYS A 93 3.38 -10.57 4.43
CA CYS A 93 3.79 -11.86 3.92
C CYS A 93 5.10 -11.70 3.15
N VAL A 94 6.06 -12.59 3.38
CA VAL A 94 7.28 -12.66 2.58
C VAL A 94 7.54 -14.06 2.05
N ILE A 95 8.20 -14.10 0.90
CA ILE A 95 8.88 -15.28 0.37
C ILE A 95 10.32 -14.85 0.12
N ASN A 96 11.27 -15.63 0.64
CA ASN A 96 12.69 -15.48 0.35
C ASN A 96 13.24 -16.86 0.02
N THR A 97 13.50 -17.11 -1.26
CA THR A 97 13.86 -18.45 -1.73
C THR A 97 14.91 -18.38 -2.83
N GLU A 98 15.70 -19.43 -2.93
CA GLU A 98 16.55 -19.68 -4.10
C GLU A 98 15.89 -20.76 -4.97
N MET A 99 15.80 -20.49 -6.26
CA MET A 99 15.31 -21.41 -7.27
C MET A 99 16.49 -22.14 -7.91
N GLY A 100 16.59 -23.45 -7.69
CA GLY A 100 17.60 -24.28 -8.35
C GLY A 100 17.31 -24.49 -9.83
N MET A 101 18.32 -24.97 -10.57
CA MET A 101 18.24 -25.23 -12.03
C MET A 101 17.12 -26.19 -12.44
N PHE A 102 16.65 -27.05 -11.54
CA PHE A 102 15.58 -28.01 -11.79
C PHE A 102 14.21 -27.55 -11.24
N GLY A 103 14.09 -26.26 -10.88
CA GLY A 103 12.84 -25.68 -10.37
C GLY A 103 12.56 -25.95 -8.88
N ASN A 104 13.48 -26.60 -8.16
CA ASN A 104 13.37 -26.80 -6.73
C ASN A 104 13.53 -25.46 -5.98
N LEU A 105 12.67 -25.21 -5.00
CA LEU A 105 12.73 -24.01 -4.16
C LEU A 105 13.43 -24.31 -2.85
N LYS A 106 14.37 -23.44 -2.44
CA LYS A 106 15.08 -23.53 -1.17
C LYS A 106 14.81 -22.28 -0.34
N LYS A 107 13.99 -22.43 0.71
CA LYS A 107 13.73 -21.35 1.68
C LYS A 107 15.03 -20.77 2.23
N LYS A 108 15.08 -19.44 2.33
CA LYS A 108 16.13 -18.69 3.00
C LYS A 108 15.57 -18.00 4.22
N SER A 109 16.45 -17.70 5.18
CA SER A 109 16.05 -16.95 6.38
C SER A 109 15.59 -15.56 6.01
N SER A 110 14.55 -15.07 6.69
CA SER A 110 13.96 -13.77 6.45
C SER A 110 13.92 -12.97 7.75
N THR A 111 14.54 -11.80 7.76
CA THR A 111 14.33 -10.76 8.75
C THR A 111 13.51 -9.66 8.08
N VAL A 112 12.34 -9.36 8.64
CA VAL A 112 11.38 -8.43 8.06
C VAL A 112 11.16 -7.28 9.02
N ARG A 113 11.31 -6.04 8.53
CA ARG A 113 11.07 -4.82 9.31
C ARG A 113 10.29 -3.81 8.48
N ILE A 114 9.54 -2.93 9.14
CA ILE A 114 8.87 -1.81 8.46
C ILE A 114 9.63 -0.54 8.79
N LYS A 115 9.94 0.27 7.78
CA LYS A 115 10.47 1.63 7.93
C LYS A 115 9.40 2.61 7.47
N ASP A 116 8.93 3.47 8.37
CA ASP A 116 7.93 4.49 8.04
C ASP A 116 8.52 5.66 7.22
N GLN A 117 7.67 6.62 6.87
CA GLN A 117 8.09 7.82 6.15
C GLN A 117 9.07 8.72 6.93
N LYS A 118 9.06 8.64 8.27
CA LYS A 118 9.97 9.39 9.16
C LYS A 118 11.32 8.68 9.33
N GLY A 119 11.46 7.45 8.82
CA GLY A 119 12.66 6.61 8.97
C GLY A 119 12.66 5.75 10.24
N THR A 120 11.57 5.73 10.99
CA THR A 120 11.41 4.88 12.18
C THR A 120 11.31 3.42 11.75
N ILE A 121 12.06 2.54 12.40
CA ILE A 121 12.04 1.09 12.14
C ILE A 121 11.17 0.39 13.18
N TYR A 122 10.31 -0.50 12.69
CA TYR A 122 9.41 -1.34 13.46
C TYR A 122 9.75 -2.81 13.22
N GLU A 123 9.89 -3.54 14.32
CA GLU A 123 10.05 -4.99 14.33
C GLU A 123 8.68 -5.68 14.35
N PRO A 124 8.59 -6.93 13.86
CA PRO A 124 7.38 -7.72 14.02
C PRO A 124 7.10 -7.95 15.51
N LEU A 125 5.84 -8.11 15.84
CA LEU A 125 5.41 -8.46 17.19
C LEU A 125 5.91 -9.86 17.55
N ASP A 126 6.36 -9.99 18.79
CA ASP A 126 6.57 -11.31 19.38
C ASP A 126 5.27 -12.09 19.39
N ASP A 127 5.39 -13.40 19.23
CA ASP A 127 4.25 -14.30 19.14
C ASP A 127 3.33 -14.19 20.37
N SER A 128 3.88 -13.91 21.55
CA SER A 128 3.12 -13.72 22.80
C SER A 128 2.24 -12.46 22.84
N LEU A 129 2.49 -11.49 21.95
CA LEU A 129 1.73 -10.24 21.85
C LEU A 129 0.60 -10.32 20.81
N ILE A 130 0.52 -11.44 20.08
CA ILE A 130 -0.50 -11.67 19.07
C ILE A 130 -1.65 -12.46 19.72
N PRO A 131 -2.90 -11.95 19.71
CA PRO A 131 -4.05 -12.67 20.26
C PRO A 131 -4.26 -14.04 19.58
N ASP A 132 -4.65 -15.04 20.37
CA ASP A 132 -4.85 -16.41 19.87
C ASP A 132 -5.90 -16.49 18.76
N ASP A 133 -6.98 -15.71 18.84
CA ASP A 133 -8.00 -15.63 17.79
C ASP A 133 -7.40 -15.17 16.46
N PHE A 134 -6.51 -14.18 16.48
CA PHE A 134 -5.83 -13.69 15.29
C PHE A 134 -4.90 -14.77 14.71
N LYS A 135 -4.18 -15.51 15.56
CA LYS A 135 -3.34 -16.64 15.12
C LYS A 135 -4.17 -17.76 14.51
N GLY A 136 -5.32 -18.06 15.10
CA GLY A 136 -6.29 -19.02 14.57
C GLY A 136 -6.74 -18.62 13.16
N THR A 137 -7.14 -17.36 12.98
CA THR A 137 -7.51 -16.81 11.67
C THR A 137 -6.35 -16.91 10.67
N LEU A 138 -5.13 -16.50 11.02
CA LEU A 138 -3.96 -16.65 10.14
C LEU A 138 -3.68 -18.12 9.75
N THR A 139 -3.89 -19.05 10.68
CA THR A 139 -3.72 -20.49 10.45
C THR A 139 -4.71 -21.02 9.42
N LEU A 140 -5.96 -20.55 9.45
CA LEU A 140 -6.97 -20.91 8.46
C LEU A 140 -6.70 -20.29 7.08
N MET A 141 -6.05 -19.13 7.05
CA MET A 141 -5.81 -18.38 5.81
C MET A 141 -4.54 -18.73 5.09
N LYS A 142 -3.52 -19.20 5.82
CA LYS A 142 -2.23 -19.59 5.23
C LYS A 142 -2.39 -20.58 4.05
N PRO A 143 -3.23 -21.64 4.13
CA PRO A 143 -3.41 -22.55 3.00
C PRO A 143 -4.04 -21.88 1.78
N MET A 144 -5.00 -20.97 1.97
CA MET A 144 -5.65 -20.27 0.86
C MET A 144 -4.66 -19.39 0.11
N ILE A 145 -3.86 -18.61 0.84
CA ILE A 145 -2.81 -17.78 0.25
C ILE A 145 -1.73 -18.64 -0.39
N ALA A 146 -1.33 -19.74 0.26
CA ALA A 146 -0.34 -20.65 -0.30
C ALA A 146 -0.82 -21.25 -1.64
N GLN A 147 -2.09 -21.67 -1.71
CA GLN A 147 -2.70 -22.19 -2.93
C GLN A 147 -2.70 -21.16 -4.07
N MET A 148 -2.99 -19.89 -3.76
CA MET A 148 -2.93 -18.79 -4.75
C MET A 148 -1.52 -18.59 -5.33
N LEU A 149 -0.49 -18.83 -4.51
CA LEU A 149 0.92 -18.64 -4.89
C LEU A 149 1.55 -19.92 -5.48
N GLY A 150 0.80 -21.01 -5.57
CA GLY A 150 1.28 -22.31 -6.03
C GLY A 150 2.46 -22.81 -5.20
N GLN A 151 3.50 -23.32 -5.86
CA GLN A 151 4.70 -23.86 -5.20
C GLN A 151 5.44 -22.84 -4.31
N PHE A 152 5.31 -21.53 -4.58
CA PHE A 152 5.93 -20.50 -3.75
C PHE A 152 5.19 -20.31 -2.42
N GLY A 153 3.91 -20.70 -2.37
CA GLY A 153 3.08 -20.64 -1.17
C GLY A 153 3.61 -21.48 0.00
N GLU A 154 4.32 -22.57 -0.28
CA GLU A 154 4.96 -23.41 0.74
C GLU A 154 6.11 -22.68 1.47
N GLN A 155 6.70 -21.67 0.82
CA GLN A 155 7.83 -20.90 1.33
C GLN A 155 7.39 -19.67 2.13
N LEU A 156 6.08 -19.47 2.27
CA LEU A 156 5.47 -18.25 2.80
C LEU A 156 5.66 -18.09 4.31
N GLU A 157 6.06 -16.88 4.69
CA GLU A 157 6.22 -16.45 6.07
C GLU A 157 5.30 -15.26 6.35
N PHE A 158 4.56 -15.32 7.46
CA PHE A 158 3.77 -14.20 7.95
C PHE A 158 4.52 -13.50 9.07
N HIS A 159 4.52 -12.17 9.00
CA HIS A 159 5.04 -11.28 10.02
C HIS A 159 3.94 -10.29 10.39
N VAL A 160 3.64 -10.22 11.68
CA VAL A 160 2.58 -9.38 12.22
C VAL A 160 3.22 -8.16 12.87
N PHE A 161 2.78 -6.98 12.51
CA PHE A 161 3.23 -5.72 13.09
C PHE A 161 2.06 -5.04 13.79
N SER A 162 2.36 -4.20 14.78
CA SER A 162 1.35 -3.24 15.23
C SER A 162 0.95 -2.34 14.06
N LYS A 163 -0.32 -1.97 13.97
CA LYS A 163 -0.76 -1.00 12.97
C LYS A 163 -0.35 0.44 13.30
N LYS A 164 -0.21 0.74 14.59
CA LYS A 164 0.05 2.08 15.10
C LYS A 164 1.45 2.15 15.71
N ALA A 165 2.10 3.28 15.53
CA ALA A 165 3.28 3.64 16.26
C ALA A 165 2.94 3.99 17.72
N LYS A 166 3.96 4.18 18.56
CA LYS A 166 3.79 4.54 19.99
C LYS A 166 3.04 5.85 20.20
N ASP A 167 3.10 6.77 19.23
CA ASP A 167 2.38 8.05 19.24
C ASP A 167 0.93 7.92 18.71
N GLY A 168 0.47 6.70 18.41
CA GLY A 168 -0.86 6.41 17.88
C GLY A 168 -1.02 6.62 16.37
N THR A 169 0.02 7.10 15.67
CA THR A 169 -0.04 7.30 14.22
C THR A 169 0.00 5.97 13.47
N LEU A 170 -0.71 5.87 12.34
CA LEU A 170 -0.70 4.67 11.50
C LEU A 170 0.66 4.53 10.81
N ILE A 171 1.28 3.35 10.90
CA ILE A 171 2.61 3.09 10.31
C ILE A 171 2.50 2.99 8.78
N CYS A 172 1.53 2.19 8.30
CA CYS A 172 1.27 1.98 6.88
C CYS A 172 -0.20 2.30 6.57
N ASN A 173 -0.50 3.55 6.22
CA ASN A 173 -1.85 3.95 5.82
C ASN A 173 -1.97 3.99 4.29
N PRO A 174 -2.80 3.15 3.65
CA PRO A 174 -2.92 3.10 2.19
C PRO A 174 -3.41 4.40 1.55
N LEU A 175 -3.98 5.32 2.33
CA LEU A 175 -4.52 6.59 1.86
C LEU A 175 -3.64 7.82 2.20
N SER A 176 -2.60 7.66 3.01
CA SER A 176 -1.71 8.77 3.36
C SER A 176 -0.76 9.11 2.21
N LYS A 177 -0.35 10.36 2.06
CA LYS A 177 0.70 10.73 1.10
C LYS A 177 2.08 10.32 1.61
N GLY A 178 2.90 9.77 0.73
CA GLY A 178 4.30 9.51 1.01
C GLY A 178 4.74 8.13 0.55
N LYS A 179 5.53 7.47 1.39
CA LYS A 179 5.97 6.09 1.18
C LYS A 179 6.30 5.46 2.51
N PHE A 180 6.28 4.13 2.54
CA PHE A 180 6.95 3.35 3.56
C PHE A 180 7.76 2.25 2.88
N THR A 181 8.65 1.62 3.63
CA THR A 181 9.55 0.59 3.11
C THR A 181 9.41 -0.65 3.96
N ILE A 182 9.32 -1.82 3.33
CA ILE A 182 9.55 -3.10 3.99
C ILE A 182 10.99 -3.50 3.73
N LEU A 183 11.73 -3.78 4.79
CA LEU A 183 13.10 -4.26 4.75
C LEU A 183 13.07 -5.79 4.84
N LEU A 184 13.59 -6.49 3.83
CA LEU A 184 13.79 -7.94 3.86
C LEU A 184 15.29 -8.23 3.79
N ASN A 185 15.89 -8.63 4.92
CA ASN A 185 17.36 -8.82 5.05
C ASN A 185 18.18 -7.62 4.54
N GLU A 186 17.75 -6.39 4.85
CA GLU A 186 18.30 -5.09 4.38
C GLU A 186 17.91 -4.64 2.96
N GLU A 187 17.27 -5.49 2.15
CA GLU A 187 16.75 -5.04 0.84
C GLU A 187 15.46 -4.23 1.01
N GLU A 188 15.37 -3.10 0.30
CA GLU A 188 14.27 -2.15 0.41
C GLU A 188 13.15 -2.41 -0.60
N PHE A 189 11.96 -2.76 -0.11
CA PHE A 189 10.73 -2.86 -0.88
C PHE A 189 9.87 -1.63 -0.62
N ASN A 190 9.89 -0.67 -1.55
CA ASN A 190 9.29 0.65 -1.38
C ASN A 190 7.85 0.69 -1.87
N PHE A 191 6.93 1.05 -0.98
CA PHE A 191 5.51 1.23 -1.28
C PHE A 191 5.16 2.71 -1.36
N MET A 192 4.66 3.14 -2.52
CA MET A 192 4.23 4.53 -2.74
C MET A 192 2.79 4.71 -2.29
N LEU A 193 2.52 5.81 -1.58
CA LEU A 193 1.21 6.11 -1.02
C LEU A 193 0.70 7.50 -1.44
N PRO A 194 -0.63 7.67 -1.63
CA PRO A 194 -1.69 6.66 -1.48
C PRO A 194 -1.61 5.58 -2.56
N LEU A 195 -2.23 4.43 -2.34
CA LEU A 195 -2.27 3.35 -3.34
C LEU A 195 -3.02 3.79 -4.58
N ALA A 196 -2.44 3.54 -5.76
CA ALA A 196 -2.98 4.00 -7.04
C ALA A 196 -4.37 3.40 -7.36
N SER A 197 -4.59 2.17 -6.94
CA SER A 197 -5.84 1.41 -7.00
C SER A 197 -6.95 1.99 -6.14
N MET A 198 -6.63 2.81 -5.14
CA MET A 198 -7.60 3.44 -4.23
C MET A 198 -7.94 4.89 -4.59
N VAL A 199 -7.33 5.43 -5.65
CA VAL A 199 -7.56 6.81 -6.09
C VAL A 199 -8.13 6.86 -7.49
N GLU A 200 -9.00 7.83 -7.74
CA GLU A 200 -9.60 8.03 -9.04
C GLU A 200 -8.50 8.40 -10.05
N LYS A 201 -8.50 7.70 -11.19
CA LYS A 201 -7.60 8.02 -12.31
C LYS A 201 -7.77 9.48 -12.72
N LYS A 202 -6.68 10.13 -13.14
CA LYS A 202 -6.72 11.50 -13.64
C LYS A 202 -6.69 11.54 -15.16
N VAL A 203 -7.24 12.58 -15.76
CA VAL A 203 -7.28 12.79 -17.21
C VAL A 203 -6.15 13.71 -17.66
N CYS A 204 -5.49 13.37 -18.77
CA CYS A 204 -4.55 14.25 -19.43
C CYS A 204 -5.30 15.30 -20.27
N PRO A 205 -4.97 16.59 -20.16
CA PRO A 205 -5.71 17.64 -20.87
C PRO A 205 -5.47 17.66 -22.38
N GLU A 206 -4.40 17.04 -22.87
CA GLU A 206 -4.04 17.05 -24.30
C GLU A 206 -4.75 15.94 -25.09
N ASP A 207 -4.76 14.72 -24.56
CA ASP A 207 -5.28 13.53 -25.27
C ASP A 207 -6.51 12.90 -24.60
N GLN A 208 -6.97 13.46 -23.48
CA GLN A 208 -8.13 12.99 -22.72
C GLN A 208 -8.03 11.55 -22.19
N LYS A 209 -6.81 10.96 -22.17
CA LYS A 209 -6.61 9.60 -21.64
C LYS A 209 -6.52 9.59 -20.11
N LEU A 210 -6.92 8.45 -19.53
CA LEU A 210 -6.84 8.20 -18.09
C LEU A 210 -5.46 7.68 -17.69
N TYR A 211 -4.90 8.28 -16.65
CA TYR A 211 -3.61 7.95 -16.05
C TYR A 211 -3.73 7.73 -14.55
N ASN A 212 -2.64 7.26 -13.93
CA ASN A 212 -2.57 7.02 -12.49
C ASN A 212 -3.01 8.26 -11.69
N GLY A 213 -3.94 8.06 -10.75
CA GLY A 213 -4.49 9.13 -9.92
C GLY A 213 -3.48 9.78 -8.97
N THR A 214 -2.41 9.08 -8.61
CA THR A 214 -1.34 9.60 -7.73
C THR A 214 -0.37 10.52 -8.48
N TRP A 215 -0.40 10.51 -9.81
CA TRP A 215 0.53 11.31 -10.61
C TRP A 215 0.07 12.77 -10.71
N ASN A 216 1.06 13.67 -10.77
CA ASN A 216 0.83 15.10 -10.97
C ASN A 216 0.83 15.49 -12.44
N PHE A 217 1.63 14.81 -13.27
CA PHE A 217 1.85 15.14 -14.68
C PHE A 217 1.67 13.92 -15.58
N CYS A 218 1.22 14.15 -16.80
CA CYS A 218 1.12 13.12 -17.84
C CYS A 218 2.54 12.66 -18.21
N PRO A 219 2.82 11.34 -18.21
CA PRO A 219 4.16 10.84 -18.55
C PRO A 219 4.53 11.05 -20.02
N ILE A 220 3.55 11.28 -20.90
CA ILE A 220 3.76 11.45 -22.34
C ILE A 220 3.91 12.94 -22.70
N HIS A 221 2.97 13.78 -22.24
CA HIS A 221 2.89 15.19 -22.65
C HIS A 221 3.46 16.18 -21.63
N GLY A 222 3.83 15.74 -20.42
CA GLY A 222 4.35 16.59 -19.36
C GLY A 222 3.35 17.59 -18.76
N LYS A 223 2.08 17.58 -19.22
CA LYS A 223 1.03 18.48 -18.72
C LYS A 223 0.45 17.99 -17.40
N LYS A 224 0.05 18.94 -16.55
CA LYS A 224 -0.59 18.65 -15.26
C LYS A 224 -1.89 17.87 -15.51
N LEU A 225 -1.99 16.69 -14.89
CA LEU A 225 -3.20 15.86 -14.95
C LEU A 225 -4.33 16.55 -14.19
N LYS A 226 -5.57 16.31 -14.61
CA LYS A 226 -6.78 16.87 -13.98
C LYS A 226 -7.67 15.75 -13.44
N LEU A 227 -8.42 16.00 -12.38
CA LEU A 227 -9.53 15.13 -11.99
C LEU A 227 -10.52 15.00 -13.14
N GLN A 228 -11.19 13.86 -13.19
CA GLN A 228 -12.27 13.61 -14.14
C GLN A 228 -13.41 14.59 -13.84
N THR A 229 -13.77 15.44 -14.80
CA THR A 229 -15.04 16.18 -14.76
C THR A 229 -16.16 15.17 -14.98
N LYS A 230 -17.05 15.04 -13.99
CA LYS A 230 -18.31 14.31 -14.15
C LYS A 230 -19.27 15.08 -15.05
#